data_AF-A0A2V9D701-F1
#
_entry.id   AF-A0A2V9D701-F1
#
_cell.length_a   1.000
_cell.length_b   1.000
_cell.length_c   1.000
_cell.angle_alpha   90.00
_cell.angle_beta   90.00
_cell.angle_gamma   90.00
#
_symmetry.space_group_name_H-M   'P 1'
#
loop_
_entity.id
_entity.type
_entity.pdbx_description
1 polymer ?
#
loop_
_entity_poly.entity_id
_entity_poly.type
_entity_poly.pdbx_seq_one_letter_code
_entity_poly.pdbx_strand_id
1 'polypeptide(L)'
;MPASVPFTFNVQTVRLDDLRLPTPDLIKIDVEGAEMNVLRGARACIQKYTPVVHVEVHQALLHLFNTSARQIRDFLTELGYSIEVRRKGTYICRVVSKRPTSQNVYHPVCLG
;
A
#
# COMPACT_ATOMS: atom_id res chain seq x y z
N MET A 1 -27.99 -32.05 0.00
CA MET A 1 -27.82 -30.89 -0.90
C MET A 1 -26.43 -30.99 -1.50
N PRO A 2 -26.25 -31.18 -2.82
CA PRO A 2 -24.91 -31.06 -3.39
C PRO A 2 -24.45 -29.59 -3.26
N ALA A 3 -23.19 -29.38 -2.92
CA ALA A 3 -22.61 -28.04 -2.86
C ALA A 3 -22.72 -27.39 -4.24
N SER A 4 -23.22 -26.14 -4.30
CA SER A 4 -23.25 -25.38 -5.53
C SER A 4 -21.83 -25.18 -6.05
N VAL A 5 -21.58 -25.51 -7.32
CA VAL A 5 -20.30 -25.23 -7.98
C VAL A 5 -20.06 -23.72 -7.90
N PRO A 6 -18.88 -23.25 -7.43
CA PRO A 6 -18.62 -21.82 -7.32
C PRO A 6 -18.69 -21.15 -8.70
N PHE A 7 -19.44 -20.06 -8.78
CA PHE A 7 -19.51 -19.23 -9.98
C PHE A 7 -18.20 -18.43 -10.10
N THR A 8 -17.53 -18.53 -11.25
CA THR A 8 -16.29 -17.78 -11.53
C THR A 8 -16.47 -16.97 -12.81
N PHE A 9 -16.01 -15.72 -12.78
CA PHE A 9 -15.93 -14.87 -13.95
C PHE A 9 -14.61 -14.10 -13.94
N ASN A 10 -14.08 -13.83 -15.12
CA ASN A 10 -12.83 -13.08 -15.26
C ASN A 10 -13.14 -11.58 -15.27
N VAL A 11 -12.31 -10.81 -14.58
CA VAL A 11 -12.33 -9.35 -14.60
C VAL A 11 -10.97 -8.82 -15.03
N GLN A 12 -10.98 -7.67 -15.69
CA GLN A 12 -9.73 -6.96 -15.95
C GLN A 12 -9.19 -6.35 -14.67
N THR A 13 -7.88 -6.45 -14.47
CA THR A 13 -7.17 -5.81 -13.37
C THR A 13 -6.19 -4.80 -13.94
N VAL A 14 -5.98 -3.69 -13.22
CA VAL A 14 -5.07 -2.60 -13.60
C VAL A 14 -4.28 -2.17 -12.37
N ARG A 15 -3.10 -1.59 -12.60
CA ARG A 15 -2.34 -0.97 -11.51
C ARG A 15 -2.98 0.36 -11.15
N LEU A 16 -2.96 0.71 -9.86
CA LEU A 16 -3.41 2.01 -9.41
C LEU A 16 -2.58 3.15 -10.04
N ASP A 17 -1.28 2.93 -10.19
CA ASP A 17 -0.35 3.89 -10.80
C ASP A 17 -0.66 4.21 -12.28
N ASP A 18 -1.41 3.34 -12.98
CA ASP A 18 -1.78 3.54 -14.39
C ASP A 18 -3.07 4.37 -14.55
N LEU A 19 -3.75 4.68 -13.43
CA LEU A 19 -5.00 5.43 -13.41
C LEU A 19 -4.74 6.92 -13.15
N ARG A 20 -5.49 7.78 -13.85
CA ARG A 20 -5.49 9.24 -13.61
C ARG A 20 -6.53 9.58 -12.55
N LEU A 21 -6.16 9.39 -11.29
CA LEU A 21 -7.01 9.67 -10.12
C LEU A 21 -6.57 10.97 -9.41
N PRO A 22 -7.47 11.62 -8.64
CA PRO A 22 -7.08 12.66 -7.71
C PRO A 22 -6.04 12.17 -6.70
N THR A 23 -5.25 13.10 -6.15
CA THR A 23 -4.31 12.81 -5.07
C THR A 23 -5.05 12.21 -3.87
N PRO A 24 -4.68 11.01 -3.39
CA PRO A 24 -5.33 10.41 -2.24
C PRO A 24 -4.71 10.90 -0.92
N ASP A 25 -5.54 11.20 0.07
CA ASP A 25 -5.12 11.32 1.48
C ASP A 25 -5.15 9.97 2.21
N LEU A 26 -5.96 9.03 1.70
CA LEU A 26 -6.18 7.69 2.27
C LEU A 26 -6.31 6.65 1.15
N ILE A 27 -5.72 5.47 1.35
CA ILE A 27 -5.96 4.27 0.54
C ILE A 27 -6.45 3.16 1.46
N LYS A 28 -7.65 2.62 1.21
CA LYS A 28 -8.13 1.36 1.82
C LYS A 28 -7.80 0.19 0.89
N ILE A 29 -7.25 -0.88 1.44
CA ILE A 29 -6.92 -2.12 0.73
C ILE A 29 -7.59 -3.28 1.46
N ASP A 30 -8.54 -3.91 0.78
CA ASP A 30 -9.34 -5.02 1.27
C ASP A 30 -9.66 -5.90 0.06
N VAL A 31 -8.77 -6.86 -0.20
CA VAL A 31 -8.69 -7.60 -1.47
C VAL A 31 -8.40 -9.09 -1.26
N GLU A 32 -8.79 -9.61 -0.09
CA GLU A 32 -8.88 -11.05 0.19
C GLU A 32 -7.61 -11.84 -0.19
N GLY A 33 -6.44 -11.36 0.23
CA GLY A 33 -5.13 -12.02 0.04
C GLY A 33 -4.25 -11.40 -1.05
N ALA A 34 -4.82 -10.58 -1.95
CA ALA A 34 -4.10 -9.92 -3.03
C ALA A 34 -3.40 -8.61 -2.60
N GLU A 35 -3.23 -8.34 -1.31
CA GLU A 35 -2.83 -7.03 -0.80
C GLU A 35 -1.46 -6.60 -1.34
N MET A 36 -0.51 -7.54 -1.45
CA MET A 36 0.81 -7.27 -2.01
C MET A 36 0.74 -6.84 -3.49
N ASN A 37 -0.19 -7.37 -4.27
CA ASN A 37 -0.35 -7.00 -5.68
C ASN A 37 -0.85 -5.55 -5.79
N VAL A 38 -1.81 -5.17 -4.95
CA VAL A 38 -2.31 -3.79 -4.87
C VAL A 38 -1.20 -2.84 -4.44
N LEU A 39 -0.45 -3.17 -3.38
CA LEU A 39 0.65 -2.35 -2.88
C LEU A 39 1.74 -2.12 -3.94
N ARG A 40 2.09 -3.15 -4.73
CA ARG A 40 3.02 -3.01 -5.85
C ARG A 40 2.44 -2.18 -7.00
N GLY A 41 1.17 -2.36 -7.31
CA GLY A 41 0.45 -1.60 -8.33
C GLY A 41 0.25 -0.12 -7.96
N ALA A 42 0.36 0.23 -6.68
CA ALA A 42 0.21 1.58 -6.14
C ALA A 42 1.53 2.22 -5.67
N ARG A 43 2.69 1.61 -5.96
CA ARG A 43 3.97 2.00 -5.36
C ARG A 43 4.31 3.46 -5.66
N ALA A 44 4.16 3.91 -6.91
CA ALA A 44 4.51 5.28 -7.28
C ALA A 44 3.56 6.29 -6.61
N CYS A 45 2.26 5.99 -6.59
CA CYS A 45 1.25 6.79 -5.89
C CYS A 45 1.56 6.92 -4.38
N ILE A 46 1.83 5.80 -3.71
CA ILE A 46 2.15 5.74 -2.27
C ILE A 46 3.41 6.54 -1.97
N GLN A 47 4.47 6.38 -2.77
CA GLN A 47 5.74 7.10 -2.56
C GLN A 47 5.61 8.61 -2.80
N LYS A 48 4.80 9.01 -3.79
CA LYS A 48 4.64 10.42 -4.18
C LYS A 48 3.76 11.20 -3.21
N TYR A 49 2.65 10.62 -2.79
CA TYR A 49 1.60 11.33 -2.05
C TYR A 49 1.57 10.96 -0.57
N THR A 50 2.24 9.88 -0.17
CA THR A 50 2.32 9.43 1.23
C THR A 50 0.96 9.36 1.95
N PRO A 51 -0.11 8.82 1.32
CA PRO A 51 -1.43 8.74 1.95
C PRO A 51 -1.36 7.88 3.21
N VAL A 52 -2.33 8.03 4.12
CA VAL A 52 -2.57 6.99 5.11
C VAL A 52 -2.93 5.70 4.36
N VAL A 53 -2.35 4.56 4.73
CA VAL A 53 -2.72 3.26 4.15
C VAL A 53 -3.42 2.44 5.21
N HIS A 54 -4.63 2.00 4.91
CA HIS A 54 -5.42 1.08 5.73
C HIS A 54 -5.54 -0.23 4.98
N VAL A 55 -4.83 -1.27 5.42
CA VAL A 55 -4.82 -2.59 4.74
C VAL A 55 -5.32 -3.68 5.67
N GLU A 56 -6.26 -4.48 5.20
CA GLU A 56 -6.75 -5.68 5.89
C GLU A 56 -5.95 -6.88 5.37
N VAL A 57 -5.01 -7.38 6.19
CA VAL A 57 -4.16 -8.50 5.79
C VAL A 57 -4.87 -9.82 6.06
N HIS A 58 -5.44 -10.41 5.01
CA HIS A 58 -6.14 -11.69 5.05
C HIS A 58 -5.16 -12.86 5.15
N GLN A 59 -4.59 -13.08 6.34
CA GLN A 59 -3.49 -14.02 6.56
C GLN A 59 -3.75 -15.43 6.01
N ALA A 60 -5.00 -15.91 6.08
CA ALA A 60 -5.40 -17.21 5.56
C ALA A 60 -5.33 -17.32 4.03
N LEU A 61 -5.42 -16.20 3.30
CA LEU A 61 -5.51 -16.16 1.84
C LEU A 61 -4.20 -15.74 1.15
N LEU A 62 -3.22 -15.21 1.89
CA LEU A 62 -1.95 -14.71 1.32
C LEU A 62 -1.18 -15.76 0.50
N HIS A 63 -1.30 -17.04 0.86
CA HIS A 63 -0.65 -18.13 0.15
C HIS A 63 -1.16 -18.29 -1.29
N LEU A 64 -2.43 -17.94 -1.56
CA LEU A 64 -3.01 -17.95 -2.91
C LEU A 64 -2.32 -16.94 -3.84
N PHE A 65 -1.64 -15.93 -3.27
CA PHE A 65 -0.94 -14.87 -3.99
C PHE A 65 0.58 -14.90 -3.76
N ASN A 66 1.13 -16.03 -3.28
CA ASN A 66 2.56 -16.23 -3.05
C ASN A 66 3.20 -15.13 -2.18
N THR A 67 2.47 -14.63 -1.18
CA THR A 67 2.93 -13.58 -0.29
C THR A 67 2.73 -13.96 1.18
N SER A 68 3.20 -13.10 2.09
CA SER A 68 3.09 -13.27 3.53
C SER A 68 2.89 -11.92 4.21
N ALA A 69 2.32 -11.95 5.42
CA ALA A 69 2.12 -10.74 6.22
C ALA A 69 3.45 -10.04 6.51
N ARG A 70 4.53 -10.81 6.66
CA ARG A 70 5.90 -10.29 6.79
C ARG A 70 6.30 -9.50 5.55
N GLN A 71 6.14 -10.06 4.35
CA GLN A 71 6.52 -9.35 3.12
C GLN A 71 5.73 -8.05 2.94
N ILE A 72 4.43 -8.06 3.28
CA ILE A 72 3.58 -6.84 3.27
C ILE A 72 4.15 -5.79 4.23
N ARG A 73 4.46 -6.19 5.47
CA ARG A 73 5.03 -5.31 6.48
C ARG A 73 6.38 -4.75 6.05
N ASP A 74 7.26 -5.60 5.53
CA ASP A 74 8.61 -5.24 5.09
C ASP A 74 8.51 -4.22 3.93
N PHE A 75 7.64 -4.47 2.95
CA PHE A 75 7.38 -3.53 1.84
C PHE A 75 6.90 -2.15 2.32
N LEU A 76 5.91 -2.10 3.21
CA LEU A 76 5.41 -0.83 3.75
C LEU A 76 6.48 -0.10 4.57
N THR A 77 7.27 -0.83 5.35
CA THR A 77 8.39 -0.28 6.14
C THR A 77 9.49 0.30 5.24
N GLU A 78 9.84 -0.38 4.15
CA GLU A 78 10.79 0.10 3.13
C GLU A 78 10.32 1.41 2.47
N LEU A 79 9.01 1.63 2.36
CA LEU A 79 8.42 2.87 1.88
C LEU A 79 8.40 4.00 2.93
N GLY A 80 8.86 3.73 4.16
CA GLY A 80 8.94 4.71 5.25
C GLY A 80 7.69 4.80 6.12
N TYR A 81 6.79 3.82 6.03
CA TYR A 81 5.61 3.76 6.88
C TYR A 81 5.91 3.13 8.25
N SER A 82 5.42 3.76 9.31
CA SER A 82 5.15 3.09 10.58
C SER A 82 3.81 2.38 10.50
N ILE A 83 3.75 1.19 11.07
CA ILE A 83 2.63 0.25 10.94
C ILE A 83 2.04 0.01 12.32
N GLU A 84 0.80 0.45 12.49
CA GLU A 84 0.00 0.18 13.68
C GLU A 84 -0.90 -1.02 13.40
N VAL A 85 -0.62 -2.15 14.06
CA VAL A 85 -1.43 -3.36 13.91
C VAL A 85 -2.66 -3.28 14.80
N ARG A 86 -3.83 -3.47 14.19
CA ARG A 86 -5.14 -3.58 14.83
C ARG A 86 -5.59 -5.04 14.89
N ARG A 87 -6.75 -5.27 15.51
CA ARG A 87 -7.36 -6.61 15.59
C ARG A 87 -7.58 -7.18 14.18
N LYS A 88 -7.59 -8.51 14.08
CA LYS A 88 -7.84 -9.28 12.85
C LYS A 88 -6.84 -9.02 11.69
N GLY A 89 -5.63 -8.56 11.98
CA GLY A 89 -4.60 -8.40 10.93
C GLY A 89 -4.72 -7.10 10.14
N THR A 90 -5.56 -6.16 10.58
CA THR A 90 -5.67 -4.83 9.99
C THR A 90 -4.47 -3.96 10.33
N TYR A 91 -3.87 -3.28 9.35
CA TYR A 91 -2.77 -2.34 9.54
C TYR A 91 -3.24 -0.92 9.23
N ILE A 92 -2.93 0.02 10.12
CA ILE A 92 -3.00 1.46 9.84
C ILE A 92 -1.58 1.98 9.71
N CYS A 93 -1.23 2.43 8.51
CA CYS A 93 0.12 2.81 8.17
C CYS A 93 0.18 4.33 7.96
N ARG A 94 1.15 4.99 8.60
CA ARG A 94 1.46 6.41 8.39
C ARG A 94 2.95 6.60 8.17
N VAL A 95 3.33 7.50 7.26
CA VAL A 95 4.74 7.87 7.12
C VAL A 95 5.18 8.55 8.42
N VAL A 96 6.26 8.03 9.01
CA VAL A 96 6.94 8.76 10.09
C VAL A 96 7.68 9.89 9.39
N SER A 97 7.47 11.14 9.81
CA SER A 97 8.13 12.30 9.21
C SER A 97 9.60 11.94 8.96
N LYS A 98 9.99 11.89 7.68
CA LYS A 98 11.40 11.80 7.35
C LYS A 98 12.01 13.00 8.06
N ARG A 99 12.95 12.79 8.99
CA ARG A 99 13.86 13.88 9.37
C ARG A 99 14.27 14.55 8.05
N PRO A 100 14.24 15.88 7.93
CA PRO A 100 14.62 16.53 6.69
C PRO A 100 15.97 15.95 6.31
N THR A 101 16.02 15.27 5.16
CA THR A 101 17.28 14.82 4.59
C THR A 101 18.12 16.07 4.43
N SER A 102 19.11 16.24 5.29
CA SER A 102 20.11 17.28 5.20
C SER A 102 20.84 17.11 3.87
N GLN A 103 20.34 17.79 2.84
CA GLN A 103 21.02 18.29 1.64
C GLN A 103 19.97 18.73 0.62
N ASN A 104 19.37 19.88 0.88
CA ASN A 104 19.25 20.86 -0.19
C ASN A 104 19.56 22.21 0.45
N VAL A 105 20.86 22.52 0.54
CA VAL A 105 21.33 23.87 0.85
C VAL A 105 20.91 24.72 -0.34
N TYR A 106 19.74 25.33 -0.26
CA TYR A 106 19.49 26.52 -1.06
C TYR A 106 20.49 27.56 -0.58
N HIS A 107 21.54 27.79 -1.37
CA HIS A 107 22.34 28.99 -1.25
C HIS A 107 21.40 30.18 -1.47
N PRO A 108 21.31 31.14 -0.54
CA PRO A 108 20.72 32.42 -0.86
C PRO A 108 21.66 33.08 -1.87
N VAL A 109 21.24 33.14 -3.13
CA VAL A 109 21.84 34.08 -4.07
C VAL A 109 21.28 35.44 -3.66
N CYS A 110 22.01 36.12 -2.79
CA CYS A 110 21.93 37.57 -2.70
C CYS A 110 22.69 38.17 -3.90
N LEU A 111 22.16 39.29 -4.39
CA LEU A 111 22.71 40.26 -5.35
C LEU A 111 22.25 40.03 -6.81
N GLY A 112 21.62 41.00 -7.49
CA GLY A 112 21.47 42.43 -7.20
C GLY A 112 20.22 43.07 -7.79
#